data_AF-A0A9D5BM77-F1
#
_entry.id   AF-A0A9D5BM77-F1
#
_cell.length_a   1.000
_cell.length_b   1.000
_cell.length_c   1.000
_cell.angle_alpha   90.00
_cell.angle_beta   90.00
_cell.angle_gamma   90.00
#
_symmetry.space_group_name_H-M   'P 1'
#
loop_
_entity.id
_entity.type
_entity.pdbx_description
1 polymer ?
#
loop_
_entity_poly.entity_id
_entity_poly.type
_entity_poly.pdbx_seq_one_letter_code
_entity_poly.pdbx_strand_id
1 'polypeptide(L)'
;DGYPRSLSQATALKELGFEPDIFILLEVSEDILVERVVGRRLDPVTGKIYHLKYSPPETKEIADRLTQRFDDTEEKINGNASQEDVFTQIDASLTTLLEQRKSS
;
A
#
# COMPACT_ATOMS: atom_id res chain seq x y z
N ASP A 1 8.38 -2.81 -5.16
CA ASP A 1 8.08 -2.18 -3.86
C ASP A 1 6.76 -2.72 -3.34
N GLY A 2 6.64 -2.87 -2.03
CA GLY A 2 5.52 -3.52 -1.34
C GLY A 2 5.48 -5.03 -1.55
N TYR A 3 6.59 -5.74 -1.40
CA TYR A 3 6.62 -7.22 -1.28
C TYR A 3 7.46 -7.54 -0.04
N PRO A 4 7.00 -8.40 0.88
CA PRO A 4 5.77 -9.21 0.84
C PRO A 4 4.49 -8.43 1.18
N ARG A 5 3.33 -8.90 0.68
CA ARG A 5 1.97 -8.39 0.98
C ARG A 5 1.06 -9.42 1.63
N SER A 6 1.54 -10.64 1.85
CA SER A 6 0.81 -11.71 2.51
C SER A 6 1.75 -12.52 3.38
N LEU A 7 1.18 -13.21 4.37
CA LEU A 7 1.92 -14.12 5.23
C LEU A 7 2.66 -15.19 4.42
N SER A 8 2.00 -15.76 3.39
CA SER A 8 2.62 -16.76 2.50
C SER A 8 3.87 -16.23 1.79
N GLN A 9 3.88 -14.96 1.38
CA GLN A 9 5.04 -14.32 0.75
C GLN A 9 6.16 -14.08 1.77
N ALA A 10 5.82 -13.66 2.99
CA ALA A 10 6.79 -13.47 4.06
C ALA A 10 7.47 -14.78 4.47
N THR A 11 6.69 -15.86 4.60
CA THR A 11 7.23 -17.21 4.89
C THR A 11 8.15 -17.69 3.77
N ALA A 12 7.77 -17.51 2.51
CA ALA A 12 8.60 -17.90 1.37
C ALA A 12 9.96 -17.16 1.36
N LEU A 13 9.98 -15.86 1.68
CA LEU A 13 11.23 -15.11 1.82
C LEU A 13 12.13 -15.67 2.92
N LYS A 14 11.54 -16.01 4.07
CA LYS A 14 12.27 -16.62 5.19
C LYS A 14 12.86 -17.98 4.81
N GLU A 15 12.09 -18.84 4.14
CA GLU A 15 12.56 -20.16 3.68
C GLU A 15 13.70 -20.06 2.66
N LEU A 16 13.69 -19.01 1.83
CA LEU A 16 14.76 -18.68 0.90
C LEU A 16 15.98 -18.03 1.57
N GLY A 17 15.96 -17.82 2.89
CA GLY A 17 17.04 -17.21 3.65
C GLY A 17 17.16 -15.70 3.48
N PHE A 18 16.12 -15.03 2.96
CA PHE A 18 16.08 -13.58 2.93
C PHE A 18 15.75 -13.03 4.32
N GLU A 19 16.73 -12.36 4.92
CA GLU A 19 16.60 -11.68 6.21
C GLU A 19 16.86 -10.18 6.03
N PRO A 20 15.82 -9.33 6.07
CA PRO A 20 16.03 -7.89 5.97
C PRO A 20 16.74 -7.35 7.22
N ASP A 21 17.72 -6.46 6.98
CA ASP A 21 18.41 -5.71 8.04
C ASP A 21 17.52 -4.63 8.65
N ILE A 22 16.68 -4.00 7.82
CA ILE A 22 15.85 -2.86 8.18
C ILE A 22 14.44 -3.09 7.66
N PHE A 23 13.46 -2.79 8.51
CA PHE A 23 12.05 -2.70 8.14
C PHE A 23 11.57 -1.29 8.41
N ILE A 24 10.94 -0.66 7.42
CA ILE A 24 10.38 0.70 7.53
C ILE A 24 8.87 0.58 7.51
N LEU A 25 8.24 0.82 8.66
CA LEU A 25 6.80 0.96 8.77
C LEU A 25 6.44 2.44 8.60
N LEU A 26 5.61 2.74 7.61
CA LEU A 26 5.08 4.07 7.37
C LEU A 26 3.63 4.12 7.86
N GLU A 27 3.44 4.60 9.08
CA GLU A 27 2.11 4.75 9.66
C GLU A 27 1.48 6.06 9.19
N VAL A 28 0.28 5.95 8.61
CA VAL A 28 -0.49 7.07 8.07
C VAL A 28 -1.95 6.85 8.43
N SER A 29 -2.65 7.90 8.87
CA SER A 29 -4.06 7.78 9.24
C SER A 29 -4.93 7.37 8.05
N GLU A 30 -5.99 6.61 8.32
CA GLU A 30 -6.89 6.09 7.29
C GLU A 30 -7.49 7.20 6.41
N ASP A 31 -7.94 8.30 7.02
CA ASP A 31 -8.49 9.45 6.29
C ASP A 31 -7.51 9.99 5.24
N ILE A 32 -6.20 10.03 5.56
CA ILE A 32 -5.17 10.48 4.64
C ILE A 32 -4.94 9.44 3.54
N LEU A 33 -4.97 8.15 3.87
CA LEU A 33 -4.85 7.07 2.88
C LEU A 33 -6.00 7.10 1.88
N VAL A 34 -7.24 7.22 2.37
CA VAL A 34 -8.44 7.33 1.53
C VAL A 34 -8.36 8.56 0.65
N GLU A 35 -8.01 9.74 1.20
CA GLU A 35 -7.84 10.97 0.40
C GLU A 35 -6.81 10.76 -0.72
N ARG A 36 -5.69 10.12 -0.41
CA ARG A 36 -4.60 9.88 -1.38
C ARG A 36 -5.00 8.91 -2.50
N VAL A 37 -5.76 7.86 -2.18
CA VAL A 37 -6.23 6.88 -3.16
C VAL A 37 -7.32 7.48 -4.04
N VAL A 38 -8.35 8.09 -3.44
CA VAL A 38 -9.49 8.67 -4.16
C VAL A 38 -9.07 9.87 -5.03
N GLY A 39 -8.06 10.63 -4.60
CA GLY A 39 -7.53 11.76 -5.35
C GLY A 39 -6.66 11.38 -6.55
N ARG A 40 -6.28 10.10 -6.69
CA ARG A 40 -5.38 9.61 -7.75
C ARG A 40 -6.07 9.56 -9.10
N ARG A 41 -5.37 10.00 -10.13
CA ARG A 41 -5.85 10.01 -11.52
C ARG A 41 -4.76 9.52 -12.46
N LEU A 42 -5.17 8.84 -13.52
CA LEU A 42 -4.31 8.40 -14.62
C LEU A 42 -4.64 9.21 -15.87
N ASP A 43 -3.63 9.73 -16.54
CA ASP A 43 -3.79 10.22 -17.90
C ASP A 43 -3.68 9.03 -18.88
N PRO A 44 -4.77 8.65 -19.57
CA PRO A 44 -4.77 7.48 -20.44
C PRO A 44 -3.87 7.64 -21.68
N VAL A 45 -3.49 8.87 -22.03
CA VAL A 45 -2.65 9.15 -23.21
C VAL A 45 -1.17 9.01 -22.88
N THR A 46 -0.75 9.53 -21.73
CA THR A 46 0.67 9.59 -21.35
C THR A 46 1.08 8.54 -20.32
N GLY A 47 0.11 7.91 -19.64
CA GLY A 47 0.35 7.02 -18.51
C GLY A 47 0.79 7.73 -17.22
N LYS A 48 0.86 9.07 -17.23
CA LYS A 48 1.27 9.84 -16.05
C LYS A 48 0.18 9.80 -14.97
N ILE A 49 0.62 9.67 -13.73
CA ILE A 49 -0.24 9.69 -12.55
C ILE A 49 -0.30 11.10 -11.98
N TYR A 50 -1.50 11.56 -11.67
CA TYR A 50 -1.79 12.84 -11.05
C TYR A 50 -2.51 12.65 -9.71
N HIS A 51 -2.52 13.70 -8.90
CA HIS A 51 -3.36 13.78 -7.72
C HIS A 51 -4.05 15.14 -7.68
N LEU A 52 -5.38 15.17 -7.59
CA LEU A 52 -6.16 16.41 -7.74
C LEU A 52 -5.72 17.55 -6.79
N LYS A 53 -5.27 17.21 -5.58
CA LYS A 53 -4.73 18.15 -4.59
C LYS A 53 -3.20 18.32 -4.62
N TYR A 54 -2.44 17.22 -4.48
CA TYR A 54 -0.99 17.27 -4.28
C TYR A 54 -0.14 17.36 -5.55
N SER A 55 -0.69 16.97 -6.70
CA SER A 55 -0.01 17.01 -8.00
C SER A 55 -1.05 17.21 -9.11
N PRO A 56 -1.70 18.39 -9.15
CA PRO A 56 -2.79 18.65 -10.08
C PRO A 56 -2.29 18.65 -11.53
N PRO A 57 -3.17 18.39 -12.51
CA PRO A 57 -2.84 18.48 -13.92
C PRO A 57 -2.46 19.91 -14.31
N GLU A 58 -1.50 20.05 -15.23
CA GLU A 58 -0.98 21.35 -15.63
C GLU A 58 -1.94 22.13 -16.53
N THR A 59 -2.83 21.45 -17.24
CA THR A 59 -3.78 22.06 -18.16
C THR A 59 -5.18 21.47 -18.01
N LYS A 60 -6.19 22.27 -18.39
CA LYS A 60 -7.59 21.83 -18.40
C LYS A 60 -7.81 20.62 -19.34
N GLU A 61 -7.13 20.60 -20.47
CA GLU A 61 -7.21 19.47 -21.42
C GLU A 61 -6.74 18.15 -20.78
N ILE A 62 -5.63 18.20 -20.01
CA ILE A 62 -5.17 17.03 -19.26
C ILE A 62 -6.20 16.69 -18.17
N ALA A 63 -6.68 17.68 -17.43
CA ALA A 63 -7.67 17.48 -16.36
C ALA A 63 -8.95 16.78 -16.85
N ASP A 64 -9.50 17.24 -17.97
CA ASP A 64 -10.77 16.76 -18.54
C ASP A 64 -10.66 15.31 -19.07
N ARG A 65 -9.45 14.83 -19.38
CA ARG A 65 -9.22 13.45 -19.87
C ARG A 65 -8.74 12.47 -18.79
N LEU A 66 -8.50 12.94 -17.57
CA LEU A 66 -8.03 12.08 -16.49
C LEU A 66 -9.08 11.03 -16.12
N THR A 67 -8.64 9.80 -15.90
CA THR A 67 -9.50 8.71 -15.43
C THR A 67 -9.08 8.27 -14.03
N GLN A 68 -10.04 7.77 -13.25
CA GLN A 68 -9.73 7.04 -12.03
C GLN A 68 -9.31 5.62 -12.42
N ARG A 69 -8.31 5.05 -11.75
CA ARG A 69 -7.98 3.65 -12.02
C ARG A 69 -9.07 2.75 -11.44
N PHE A 70 -9.29 1.60 -12.08
CA PHE A 70 -10.34 0.68 -11.65
C PHE A 70 -10.09 0.13 -10.23
N ASP A 71 -8.82 0.01 -9.84
CA ASP A 71 -8.36 -0.43 -8.51
C ASP A 71 -8.40 0.67 -7.43
N ASP A 72 -8.77 1.91 -7.79
CA ASP A 72 -8.96 3.04 -6.86
C ASP A 72 -10.43 3.23 -6.46
N THR A 73 -11.22 2.17 -6.50
CA THR A 73 -12.59 2.13 -5.95
C THR A 73 -12.56 1.49 -4.55
N GLU A 74 -13.52 1.83 -3.68
CA GLU A 74 -13.70 1.21 -2.34
C GLU A 74 -14.13 -0.27 -2.43
N GLU A 75 -13.51 -1.06 -3.30
CA GLU A 75 -13.75 -2.49 -3.37
C GLU A 75 -13.19 -3.15 -2.12
N LYS A 76 -14.11 -3.54 -1.24
CA LYS A 76 -13.89 -4.43 -0.10
C LYS A 76 -13.04 -5.62 -0.55
N ILE A 77 -11.84 -5.73 0.02
CA ILE A 77 -10.99 -6.91 -0.09
C ILE A 77 -11.84 -8.12 0.31
N ASN A 78 -12.14 -8.97 -0.68
CA ASN A 78 -12.98 -10.14 -0.51
C ASN A 78 -12.12 -11.27 0.10
N GLY A 79 -12.00 -11.24 1.42
CA GLY A 79 -11.45 -12.28 2.28
C GLY A 79 -12.12 -12.12 3.63
N ASN A 80 -12.41 -13.21 4.35
CA ASN A 80 -13.20 -13.20 5.60
C ASN A 80 -12.55 -12.43 6.77
N ALA A 81 -11.54 -11.61 6.53
CA ALA A 81 -10.85 -10.76 7.51
C ALA A 81 -10.81 -9.33 6.95
N SER A 82 -11.10 -8.35 7.80
CA SER A 82 -11.00 -6.93 7.43
C SER A 82 -9.56 -6.57 7.09
N GLN A 83 -9.36 -5.49 6.33
CA GLN A 83 -8.03 -4.99 6.03
C GLN A 83 -7.25 -4.67 7.32
N GLU A 84 -7.94 -4.16 8.34
CA GLU A 84 -7.40 -3.90 9.68
C GLU A 84 -6.94 -5.18 10.38
N ASP A 85 -7.67 -6.28 10.24
CA ASP A 85 -7.27 -7.58 10.80
C ASP A 85 -5.99 -8.11 10.14
N VAL A 86 -5.85 -7.94 8.82
CA VAL A 86 -4.65 -8.37 8.09
C VAL A 86 -3.43 -7.54 8.50
N PHE A 87 -3.58 -6.21 8.60
CA PHE A 87 -2.50 -5.34 9.05
C PHE A 87 -2.10 -5.64 10.50
N THR A 88 -3.08 -5.84 11.39
CA THR A 88 -2.84 -6.19 12.80
C THR A 88 -2.07 -7.51 12.93
N GLN A 89 -2.42 -8.52 12.12
CA GLN A 89 -1.71 -9.81 12.12
C GLN A 89 -0.28 -9.69 11.61
N ILE A 90 -0.05 -8.88 10.58
CA ILE A 90 1.29 -8.60 10.04
C ILE A 90 2.11 -7.87 11.11
N ASP A 91 1.57 -6.81 11.72
CA ASP A 91 2.25 -6.03 12.75
C ASP A 91 2.60 -6.85 13.99
N ALA A 92 1.68 -7.69 14.47
CA ALA A 92 1.93 -8.58 15.61
C ALA A 92 3.05 -9.60 15.30
N SER A 93 3.01 -10.17 14.10
CA SER A 93 4.02 -11.14 13.65
C SER A 93 5.41 -10.49 13.52
N LEU A 94 5.47 -9.29 12.95
CA LEU A 94 6.73 -8.55 12.77
C LEU A 94 7.30 -8.02 14.08
N THR A 95 6.44 -7.54 14.99
CA THR A 95 6.85 -7.09 16.33
C THR A 95 7.50 -8.24 17.11
N THR A 96 6.89 -9.42 17.07
CA THR A 96 7.42 -10.63 17.71
C THR A 96 8.80 -11.00 17.16
N LEU A 97 9.02 -10.90 15.84
CA LEU A 97 10.31 -11.18 15.22
C LEU A 97 11.40 -10.17 15.65
N LEU A 98 11.04 -8.90 15.80
CA LEU A 98 11.96 -7.86 16.27
C LEU A 98 12.34 -8.05 17.75
N GLU A 99 11.41 -8.47 18.60
CA GLU A 99 11.68 -8.78 20.01
C GLU A 99 12.59 -10.01 20.17
N GLN A 100 12.37 -11.05 19.36
CA GLN A 100 13.21 -12.25 19.35
C GLN A 100 14.66 -11.91 18.97
N ARG A 101 14.87 -10.99 18.02
CA ARG A 101 16.21 -10.51 17.64
C ARG A 101 16.89 -9.65 18.69
N LYS A 102 16.15 -8.90 19.51
CA LYS A 102 16.73 -8.13 20.64
C LYS A 102 17.12 -9.02 21.82
N SER A 103 16.66 -10.27 21.83
CA SER A 103 16.86 -11.25 22.91
C SER A 103 17.96 -12.28 22.60
N SER A 104 18.60 -12.19 21.43
CA SER A 104 19.79 -12.96 21.00
C SER A 104 20.99 -12.03 20.82
#